data_AF-A0AA47HZC0-F1
#
_entry.id   AF-A0AA47HZC0-F1
#
_cell.length_a   1.000
_cell.length_b   1.000
_cell.length_c   1.000
_cell.angle_alpha   90.00
_cell.angle_beta   90.00
_cell.angle_gamma   90.00
#
_symmetry.space_group_name_H-M   'P 1'
#
loop_
_entity.id
_entity.type
_entity.pdbx_description
1 polymer ?
#
loop_
_entity_poly.entity_id
_entity_poly.type
_entity_poly.pdbx_seq_one_letter_code
_entity_poly.pdbx_strand_id
1 'polypeptide(L)'
;MRRLALVLGLLTLAAAWLGPLPALAEHTFAAHMGMHVLVVAVAAPLLALGVAGGPLDPARCRPALFAPALASLVEMLVVWAWHAPALHHAARHGTALLVLEQGSYLAVGLLLWLSAFGGTRQQRRERAPAGIAGLLLTSMHMTLLGVLLALAGRPLYLHAGPPAFGLSPLQDQHLGGVIMLVYGGISYLLGGLLLLAGLLRKESDLASAR
;
A
#
# COMPACT_ATOMS: atom_id res chain seq x y z
N MET A 1 -5.49 16.63 13.08
CA MET A 1 -5.56 15.55 12.07
C MET A 1 -4.18 15.06 11.63
N ARG A 2 -3.29 15.91 11.09
CA ARG A 2 -1.96 15.47 10.60
C ARG A 2 -1.08 14.73 11.61
N ARG A 3 -0.94 15.27 12.84
CA ARG A 3 -0.20 14.61 13.92
C ARG A 3 -0.81 13.26 14.29
N LEU A 4 -2.14 13.16 14.32
CA LEU A 4 -2.83 11.90 14.59
C LEU A 4 -2.54 10.87 13.49
N ALA A 5 -2.59 11.26 12.21
CA ALA A 5 -2.25 10.37 11.10
C ALA A 5 -0.79 9.87 11.19
N LEU A 6 0.17 10.76 11.52
CA LEU A 6 1.56 10.35 11.76
C LEU A 6 1.67 9.32 12.89
N VAL A 7 1.07 9.62 14.05
CA VAL A 7 1.12 8.73 15.21
C VAL A 7 0.49 7.38 14.88
N LEU A 8 -0.68 7.37 14.24
CA LEU A 8 -1.33 6.12 13.82
C LEU A 8 -0.49 5.34 12.82
N GLY A 9 0.12 6.00 11.82
CA GLY A 9 1.00 5.33 10.87
C GLY A 9 2.24 4.72 11.53
N LEU A 10 2.86 5.42 12.48
CA LEU A 10 3.97 4.90 13.27
C LEU A 10 3.54 3.73 14.18
N LEU A 11 2.37 3.82 14.80
CA LEU A 11 1.80 2.74 15.59
C LEU A 11 1.48 1.51 14.73
N THR A 12 1.00 1.70 13.49
CA THR A 12 0.80 0.60 12.54
C THR A 12 2.12 -0.08 12.19
N LEU A 13 3.19 0.68 11.92
CA LEU A 13 4.52 0.09 11.68
C LEU A 13 5.04 -0.66 12.91
N ALA A 14 4.88 -0.07 14.10
CA ALA A 14 5.27 -0.71 15.35
C ALA A 14 4.49 -2.01 15.57
N ALA A 15 3.18 -2.03 15.32
CA ALA A 15 2.36 -3.24 15.42
C ALA A 15 2.76 -4.30 14.38
N ALA A 16 3.10 -3.89 13.15
CA ALA A 16 3.53 -4.80 12.09
C ALA A 16 4.87 -5.48 12.40
N TRP A 17 5.82 -4.73 12.99
CA TRP A 17 7.20 -5.19 13.19
C TRP A 17 7.54 -5.68 14.60
N LEU A 18 6.93 -5.09 15.64
CA LEU A 18 7.18 -5.46 17.04
C LEU A 18 6.13 -6.42 17.58
N GLY A 19 5.07 -6.68 16.80
CA GLY A 19 4.04 -7.66 17.11
C GLY A 19 4.42 -9.10 16.75
N PRO A 20 3.46 -10.04 16.75
CA PRO A 20 3.72 -11.45 16.43
C PRO A 20 3.90 -11.73 14.93
N LEU A 21 3.57 -10.75 14.06
CA LEU A 21 3.55 -10.94 12.61
C LEU A 21 4.89 -11.36 12.00
N PRO A 22 6.07 -10.83 12.37
CA PRO A 22 7.33 -11.27 11.78
C PRO A 22 7.59 -12.77 11.99
N ALA A 23 7.37 -13.28 13.20
CA ALA A 23 7.55 -14.70 13.50
C ALA A 23 6.49 -15.56 12.80
N LEU A 24 5.25 -15.09 12.69
CA LEU A 24 4.19 -15.81 11.99
C LEU A 24 4.36 -15.78 10.46
N ALA A 25 4.98 -14.74 9.90
CA ALA A 25 5.19 -14.54 8.47
C ALA A 25 6.23 -15.51 7.88
N GLU A 26 7.07 -16.13 8.71
CA GLU A 26 7.98 -17.20 8.28
C GLU A 26 7.20 -18.47 7.89
N HIS A 27 6.09 -18.72 8.59
CA HIS A 27 5.33 -19.96 8.51
C HIS A 27 4.00 -19.84 7.77
N THR A 28 3.40 -18.65 7.73
CA THR A 28 2.06 -18.41 7.17
C THR A 28 2.07 -17.35 6.10
N PHE A 29 1.43 -17.68 4.99
CA PHE A 29 1.14 -16.76 3.90
C PHE A 29 0.25 -15.61 4.40
N ALA A 30 -0.78 -15.91 5.19
CA ALA A 30 -1.70 -14.88 5.67
C ALA A 30 -1.04 -13.85 6.57
N ALA A 31 -0.14 -14.23 7.49
CA ALA A 31 0.58 -13.25 8.31
C ALA A 31 1.59 -12.44 7.48
N HIS A 32 2.25 -13.07 6.51
CA HIS A 32 3.14 -12.39 5.58
C HIS A 32 2.39 -11.32 4.78
N MET A 33 1.24 -11.67 4.19
CA MET A 33 0.35 -10.72 3.50
C MET A 33 -0.20 -9.65 4.44
N GLY A 34 -0.52 -10.01 5.70
CA GLY A 34 -0.94 -9.07 6.72
C GLY A 34 0.13 -8.00 7.00
N MET A 35 1.39 -8.40 7.11
CA MET A 35 2.51 -7.48 7.26
C MET A 35 2.63 -6.55 6.04
N HIS A 36 2.57 -7.09 4.81
CA HIS A 36 2.63 -6.30 3.58
C HIS A 36 1.57 -5.19 3.57
N VAL A 37 0.32 -5.58 3.79
CA VAL A 37 -0.84 -4.70 3.76
C VAL A 37 -0.77 -3.63 4.85
N LEU A 38 -0.38 -3.99 6.07
CA LEU A 38 -0.22 -3.00 7.15
C LEU A 38 0.84 -1.96 6.80
N VAL A 39 1.92 -2.36 6.13
CA VAL A 39 2.97 -1.44 5.70
C VAL A 39 2.52 -0.57 4.53
N VAL A 40 2.09 -1.18 3.41
CA VAL A 40 1.87 -0.47 2.14
C VAL A 40 0.52 0.22 2.05
N ALA A 41 -0.53 -0.42 2.59
CA ALA A 41 -1.91 0.03 2.44
C ALA A 41 -2.45 0.74 3.69
N VAL A 42 -1.75 0.71 4.83
CA VAL A 42 -2.20 1.38 6.06
C VAL A 42 -1.17 2.39 6.55
N ALA A 43 0.04 1.96 6.89
CA ALA A 43 1.06 2.83 7.45
C ALA A 43 1.52 3.90 6.46
N ALA A 44 1.88 3.52 5.23
CA ALA A 44 2.32 4.46 4.20
C ALA A 44 1.31 5.59 3.93
N PRO A 45 -0.01 5.33 3.70
CA PRO A 45 -1.01 6.39 3.59
C PRO A 45 -1.04 7.34 4.79
N LEU A 46 -1.08 6.78 6.00
CA LEU A 46 -1.21 7.56 7.25
C LEU A 46 0.00 8.46 7.46
N LEU A 47 1.20 7.93 7.22
CA LEU A 47 2.45 8.69 7.29
C LEU A 47 2.51 9.77 6.21
N ALA A 48 2.17 9.44 4.97
CA ALA A 48 2.14 10.38 3.86
C ALA A 48 1.16 11.54 4.12
N LEU A 49 -0.07 11.25 4.54
CA LEU A 49 -1.08 12.27 4.90
C LEU A 49 -0.65 13.10 6.12
N GLY A 50 0.12 12.51 7.02
CA GLY A 50 0.69 13.19 8.17
C GLY A 50 1.73 14.24 7.78
N VAL A 51 2.64 13.92 6.85
CA VAL A 51 3.70 14.86 6.40
C VAL A 51 3.24 15.79 5.27
N ALA A 52 2.25 15.40 4.47
CA ALA A 52 1.75 16.14 3.31
C ALA A 52 1.45 17.62 3.61
N GLY A 53 1.95 18.51 2.75
CA GLY A 53 1.83 19.96 2.86
C GLY A 53 2.62 20.59 4.01
N GLY A 54 3.40 19.82 4.78
CA GLY A 54 4.23 20.32 5.88
C GLY A 54 5.69 20.61 5.49
N PRO A 55 6.53 20.93 6.48
CA PRO A 55 7.96 21.16 6.26
C PRO A 55 8.72 19.88 5.90
N LEU A 56 8.24 18.72 6.36
CA LEU A 56 8.82 17.40 6.06
C LEU A 56 8.31 16.79 4.75
N ASP A 57 7.53 17.53 3.95
CA ASP A 57 6.96 17.02 2.70
C ASP A 57 7.97 17.13 1.55
N PRO A 58 8.57 16.01 1.10
CA PRO A 58 9.56 16.04 0.03
C PRO A 58 8.96 16.47 -1.32
N ALA A 59 7.65 16.28 -1.53
CA ALA A 59 6.98 16.67 -2.77
C ALA A 59 6.87 18.20 -2.92
N ARG A 60 7.07 18.98 -1.84
CA ARG A 60 7.19 20.45 -1.95
C ARG A 60 8.51 20.87 -2.57
N CYS A 61 9.60 20.19 -2.20
CA CYS A 61 10.95 20.55 -2.61
C CYS A 61 11.37 19.90 -3.93
N ARG A 62 10.91 18.68 -4.22
CA ARG A 62 11.27 17.93 -5.43
C ARG A 62 10.04 17.38 -6.17
N PRO A 63 9.12 18.25 -6.62
CA PRO A 63 7.84 17.82 -7.21
C PRO A 63 7.99 16.88 -8.41
N ALA A 64 9.08 17.01 -9.18
CA ALA A 64 9.37 16.15 -10.33
C ALA A 64 9.53 14.66 -9.99
N LEU A 65 9.97 14.33 -8.77
CA LEU A 65 10.09 12.94 -8.30
C LEU A 65 8.73 12.33 -7.91
N PHE A 66 7.68 13.15 -7.81
CA PHE A 66 6.38 12.77 -7.27
C PHE A 66 5.29 12.89 -8.35
N ALA A 67 5.53 12.27 -9.50
CA ALA A 67 4.55 12.10 -10.56
C ALA A 67 3.62 10.90 -10.27
N PRO A 68 2.30 11.09 -10.09
CA PRO A 68 1.43 10.01 -9.59
C PRO A 68 1.30 8.78 -10.48
N ALA A 69 1.22 8.99 -11.80
CA ALA A 69 1.15 7.87 -12.74
C ALA A 69 2.42 7.00 -12.68
N LEU A 70 3.60 7.64 -12.65
CA LEU A 70 4.87 6.92 -12.51
C LEU A 70 4.99 6.25 -11.14
N ALA A 71 4.58 6.92 -10.07
CA ALA A 71 4.58 6.35 -8.73
C ALA A 71 3.70 5.09 -8.62
N SER A 72 2.51 5.11 -9.23
CA SER A 72 1.61 3.95 -9.30
C SER A 72 2.21 2.81 -10.13
N LEU A 73 2.84 3.11 -11.27
CA LEU A 73 3.53 2.09 -12.07
C LEU A 73 4.70 1.45 -11.32
N VAL A 74 5.52 2.26 -10.63
CA VAL A 74 6.64 1.74 -9.83
C VAL A 74 6.11 0.89 -8.67
N GLU A 75 5.06 1.33 -7.99
CA GLU A 75 4.41 0.56 -6.93
C GLU A 75 3.87 -0.77 -7.44
N MET A 76 3.17 -0.77 -8.58
CA MET A 76 2.72 -1.99 -9.25
C MET A 76 3.88 -2.94 -9.53
N LEU A 77 4.98 -2.46 -10.13
CA LEU A 77 6.12 -3.30 -10.44
C LEU A 77 6.77 -3.90 -9.19
N VAL A 78 6.94 -3.11 -8.13
CA VAL A 78 7.53 -3.58 -6.87
C VAL A 78 6.63 -4.61 -6.21
N VAL A 79 5.31 -4.35 -6.12
CA VAL A 79 4.34 -5.29 -5.55
C VAL A 79 4.34 -6.60 -6.31
N TRP A 80 4.21 -6.55 -7.63
CA TRP A 80 4.14 -7.76 -8.44
C TRP A 80 5.46 -8.54 -8.44
N ALA A 81 6.61 -7.86 -8.40
CA ALA A 81 7.92 -8.51 -8.33
C ALA A 81 8.04 -9.35 -7.05
N TRP A 82 7.73 -8.79 -5.89
CA TRP A 82 7.82 -9.52 -4.63
C TRP A 82 6.81 -10.67 -4.50
N HIS A 83 5.67 -10.58 -5.20
CA HIS A 83 4.72 -11.69 -5.29
C HIS A 83 5.15 -12.79 -6.28
N ALA A 84 6.24 -12.63 -7.03
CA ALA A 84 6.79 -13.75 -7.80
C ALA A 84 7.24 -14.87 -6.83
N PRO A 85 6.91 -16.16 -7.09
CA PRO A 85 7.16 -17.25 -6.14
C PRO A 85 8.60 -17.34 -5.63
N ALA A 86 9.58 -17.09 -6.49
CA ALA A 86 11.00 -17.12 -6.13
C ALA A 86 11.39 -15.99 -5.17
N LEU A 87 10.97 -14.75 -5.44
CA LEU A 87 11.28 -13.59 -4.59
C LEU A 87 10.54 -13.67 -3.26
N HIS A 88 9.26 -14.02 -3.28
CA HIS A 88 8.49 -14.28 -2.05
C HIS A 88 9.15 -15.37 -1.20
N HIS A 89 9.59 -16.47 -1.83
CA HIS A 89 10.30 -17.54 -1.12
C HIS A 89 11.65 -17.07 -0.54
N ALA A 90 12.35 -16.15 -1.21
CA ALA A 90 13.60 -15.61 -0.71
C ALA A 90 13.38 -14.63 0.45
N ALA A 91 12.36 -13.76 0.37
CA ALA A 91 12.01 -12.79 1.42
C ALA A 91 11.67 -13.48 2.74
N ARG A 92 10.84 -14.52 2.70
CA ARG A 92 10.43 -15.26 3.91
C ARG A 92 11.55 -16.06 4.61
N HIS A 93 12.63 -16.44 3.92
CA HIS A 93 13.73 -17.24 4.49
C HIS A 93 14.97 -16.40 4.83
N GLY A 94 14.99 -15.12 4.46
CA GLY A 94 16.11 -14.24 4.71
C GLY A 94 15.65 -12.91 5.30
N THR A 95 16.02 -12.63 6.54
CA THR A 95 15.65 -11.38 7.24
C THR A 95 16.02 -10.14 6.42
N ALA A 96 17.18 -10.14 5.75
CA ALA A 96 17.60 -9.02 4.90
C ALA A 96 16.65 -8.81 3.70
N LEU A 97 16.18 -9.88 3.08
CA LEU A 97 15.24 -9.80 1.95
C LEU A 97 13.83 -9.44 2.42
N LEU A 98 13.39 -9.93 3.58
CA LEU A 98 12.15 -9.47 4.21
C LEU A 98 12.18 -7.96 4.48
N VAL A 99 13.27 -7.45 5.07
CA VAL A 99 13.44 -6.02 5.33
C VAL A 99 13.48 -5.22 4.02
N LEU A 100 14.15 -5.74 2.99
CA LEU A 100 14.20 -5.09 1.68
C LEU A 100 12.82 -5.03 1.03
N GLU A 101 12.06 -6.13 1.08
CA GLU A 101 10.70 -6.21 0.58
C GLU A 101 9.79 -5.21 1.29
N GLN A 102 9.65 -5.32 2.62
CA GLN A 102 8.82 -4.44 3.42
C GLN A 102 9.26 -2.97 3.32
N GLY A 103 10.57 -2.71 3.30
CA GLY A 103 11.12 -1.38 3.11
C GLY A 103 10.79 -0.81 1.74
N SER A 104 10.84 -1.63 0.68
CA SER A 104 10.45 -1.22 -0.66
C SER A 104 8.95 -0.90 -0.75
N TYR A 105 8.09 -1.69 -0.11
CA TYR A 105 6.65 -1.43 0.01
C TYR A 105 6.35 -0.11 0.72
N LEU A 106 7.01 0.16 1.85
CA LEU A 106 6.88 1.43 2.53
C LEU A 106 7.32 2.59 1.63
N ALA A 107 8.44 2.44 0.93
CA ALA A 107 8.98 3.47 0.05
C ALA A 107 8.05 3.79 -1.13
N VAL A 108 7.55 2.78 -1.85
CA VAL A 108 6.63 2.99 -2.98
C VAL A 108 5.25 3.47 -2.54
N GLY A 109 4.77 3.00 -1.39
CA GLY A 109 3.53 3.50 -0.79
C GLY A 109 3.63 4.97 -0.41
N LEU A 110 4.72 5.38 0.25
CA LEU A 110 4.97 6.79 0.56
C LEU A 110 5.09 7.63 -0.71
N LEU A 111 5.83 7.14 -1.72
CA LEU A 111 5.98 7.80 -3.02
C LEU A 111 4.62 8.05 -3.68
N LEU A 112 3.77 7.03 -3.76
CA LEU A 112 2.43 7.12 -4.36
C LEU A 112 1.55 8.10 -3.58
N TRP A 113 1.41 7.93 -2.27
CA TRP A 113 0.54 8.80 -1.47
C TRP A 113 1.03 10.26 -1.41
N LEU A 114 2.34 10.50 -1.37
CA LEU A 114 2.89 11.86 -1.43
C LEU A 114 2.80 12.48 -2.83
N SER A 115 2.81 11.67 -3.89
CA SER A 115 2.55 12.16 -5.25
C SER A 115 1.11 12.67 -5.41
N ALA A 116 0.16 11.98 -4.77
CA ALA A 116 -1.25 12.32 -4.78
C ALA A 116 -1.60 13.48 -3.82
N PHE A 117 -1.10 13.45 -2.59
CA PHE A 117 -1.53 14.35 -1.50
C PHE A 117 -0.46 15.32 -1.00
N GLY A 118 0.81 15.14 -1.36
CA GLY A 118 1.92 16.04 -0.97
C GLY A 118 2.04 17.27 -1.87
N GLY A 119 2.98 18.16 -1.58
CA GLY A 119 3.22 19.41 -2.31
C GLY A 119 2.39 20.59 -1.82
N THR A 120 2.56 21.74 -2.48
CA THR A 120 1.77 22.96 -2.27
C THR A 120 0.31 22.77 -2.73
N ARG A 121 -0.59 23.68 -2.33
CA ARG A 121 -2.00 23.63 -2.76
C ARG A 121 -2.15 23.67 -4.27
N GLN A 122 -1.28 24.42 -4.97
CA GLN A 122 -1.28 24.48 -6.43
C GLN A 122 -0.80 23.15 -7.05
N GLN A 123 0.36 22.65 -6.63
CA GLN A 123 0.91 21.38 -7.13
C GLN A 123 -0.04 20.19 -6.92
N ARG A 124 -0.78 20.16 -5.80
CA ARG A 124 -1.81 19.13 -5.55
C ARG A 124 -2.97 19.21 -6.53
N ARG A 125 -3.40 20.44 -6.88
CA ARG A 125 -4.50 20.65 -7.82
C ARG A 125 -4.12 20.22 -9.22
N GLU A 126 -2.93 20.60 -9.67
CA GLU A 126 -2.41 20.22 -10.98
C GLU A 126 -2.27 18.70 -11.12
N ARG A 127 -1.83 18.02 -10.06
CA ARG A 127 -1.65 16.56 -10.05
C ARG A 127 -2.89 15.76 -9.68
N ALA A 128 -3.99 16.39 -9.26
CA ALA A 128 -5.17 15.67 -8.75
C ALA A 128 -5.74 14.64 -9.75
N PRO A 129 -5.92 14.94 -11.04
CA PRO A 129 -6.42 13.95 -12.00
C PRO A 129 -5.49 12.73 -12.13
N ALA A 130 -4.17 12.96 -12.23
CA ALA A 130 -3.18 11.89 -12.26
C ALA A 130 -3.12 11.10 -10.94
N GLY A 131 -3.31 11.78 -9.81
CA GLY A 131 -3.40 11.16 -8.48
C GLY A 131 -4.61 10.24 -8.34
N ILE A 132 -5.78 10.67 -8.83
CA ILE A 132 -6.99 9.84 -8.89
C ILE A 132 -6.72 8.61 -9.76
N ALA A 133 -6.21 8.80 -10.98
CA ALA A 133 -5.91 7.70 -11.89
C ALA A 133 -4.90 6.71 -11.30
N GLY A 134 -3.82 7.20 -10.69
CA GLY A 134 -2.79 6.37 -10.05
C GLY A 134 -3.33 5.56 -8.87
N LEU A 135 -4.11 6.19 -7.97
CA LEU A 135 -4.69 5.48 -6.83
C LEU A 135 -5.76 4.46 -7.27
N LEU A 136 -6.55 4.76 -8.30
CA LEU A 136 -7.52 3.80 -8.85
C LEU A 136 -6.82 2.63 -9.55
N LEU A 137 -5.78 2.89 -10.35
CA LEU A 137 -4.96 1.84 -10.95
C LEU A 137 -4.35 0.93 -9.87
N THR A 138 -3.81 1.54 -8.80
CA THR A 138 -3.25 0.78 -7.70
C THR A 138 -4.30 -0.05 -6.96
N SER A 139 -5.49 0.51 -6.71
CA SER A 139 -6.63 -0.24 -6.20
C SER A 139 -6.97 -1.43 -7.08
N MET A 140 -6.99 -1.26 -8.40
CA MET A 140 -7.33 -2.31 -9.36
C MET A 140 -6.32 -3.45 -9.35
N HIS A 141 -5.02 -3.18 -9.46
CA HIS A 141 -4.04 -4.27 -9.51
C HIS A 141 -3.84 -4.95 -8.15
N MET A 142 -3.97 -4.23 -7.02
CA MET A 142 -3.94 -4.84 -5.68
C MET A 142 -5.11 -5.78 -5.49
N THR A 143 -6.30 -5.37 -5.94
CA THR A 143 -7.50 -6.22 -5.94
C THR A 143 -7.31 -7.43 -6.84
N LEU A 144 -6.84 -7.23 -8.08
CA LEU A 144 -6.59 -8.31 -9.04
C LEU A 144 -5.61 -9.34 -8.47
N LEU A 145 -4.48 -8.89 -7.93
CA LEU A 145 -3.48 -9.78 -7.35
C LEU A 145 -4.07 -10.55 -6.16
N GLY A 146 -4.82 -9.88 -5.27
CA GLY A 146 -5.56 -10.55 -4.20
C GLY A 146 -6.56 -11.60 -4.70
N VAL A 147 -7.32 -11.32 -5.77
CA VAL A 147 -8.24 -12.29 -6.41
C VAL A 147 -7.46 -13.51 -6.92
N LEU A 148 -6.35 -13.29 -7.64
CA LEU A 148 -5.55 -14.37 -8.21
C LEU A 148 -5.01 -15.32 -7.12
N LEU A 149 -4.63 -14.77 -5.97
CA LEU A 149 -4.17 -15.53 -4.81
C LEU A 149 -5.31 -16.26 -4.11
N ALA A 150 -6.45 -15.57 -3.92
CA ALA A 150 -7.62 -16.05 -3.19
C ALA A 150 -8.39 -17.15 -3.95
N LEU A 151 -8.35 -17.15 -5.27
CA LEU A 151 -9.11 -18.09 -6.11
C LEU A 151 -8.23 -19.13 -6.80
N ALA A 152 -6.93 -19.20 -6.47
CA ALA A 152 -6.05 -20.21 -7.02
C ALA A 152 -6.54 -21.61 -6.65
N GLY A 153 -6.66 -22.52 -7.64
CA GLY A 153 -7.06 -23.92 -7.42
C GLY A 153 -5.96 -24.82 -6.86
N ARG A 154 -4.76 -24.29 -6.66
CA ARG A 154 -3.59 -25.00 -6.12
C ARG A 154 -2.70 -24.04 -5.33
N PRO A 155 -1.92 -24.54 -4.36
CA PRO A 155 -0.95 -23.70 -3.66
C PRO A 155 0.11 -23.22 -4.67
N LEU A 156 0.24 -21.90 -4.79
CA LEU A 156 1.26 -21.21 -5.58
C LEU A 156 2.55 -21.06 -4.78
N TYR A 157 2.44 -20.95 -3.45
CA TYR A 157 3.55 -20.86 -2.52
C TYR A 157 3.57 -22.09 -1.62
N LEU A 158 4.64 -22.87 -1.71
CA LEU A 158 4.84 -24.03 -0.83
C LEU A 158 5.57 -23.56 0.44
N HIS A 159 4.96 -23.82 1.59
CA HIS A 159 5.48 -23.48 2.90
C HIS A 159 5.97 -24.78 3.53
N ALA A 160 7.26 -24.90 3.84
CA ALA A 160 7.87 -26.15 4.35
C ALA A 160 7.58 -26.40 5.85
N GLY A 161 6.71 -25.60 6.48
CA GLY A 161 6.38 -25.69 7.90
C GLY A 161 5.12 -26.51 8.19
N PRO A 162 4.92 -26.97 9.43
CA PRO A 162 3.67 -27.56 9.85
C PRO A 162 2.51 -26.57 9.64
N PRO A 163 1.29 -27.05 9.32
CA PRO A 163 0.14 -26.18 9.11
C PRO A 163 -0.09 -25.32 10.36
N ALA A 164 0.09 -24.01 10.20
CA ALA A 164 -0.19 -23.06 11.27
C ALA A 164 -1.70 -22.85 11.38
N PHE A 165 -2.21 -22.73 12.61
CA PHE A 165 -3.63 -22.50 12.90
C PHE A 165 -4.58 -23.58 12.32
N GLY A 166 -4.08 -24.77 11.98
CA GLY A 166 -4.87 -25.84 11.39
C GLY A 166 -5.31 -25.61 9.94
N LEU A 167 -4.79 -24.59 9.26
CA LEU A 167 -5.09 -24.30 7.86
C LEU A 167 -4.23 -25.14 6.93
N SER A 168 -4.83 -25.70 5.88
CA SER A 168 -4.04 -26.23 4.75
C SER A 168 -3.28 -25.10 4.04
N PRO A 169 -2.15 -25.39 3.36
CA PRO A 169 -1.40 -24.37 2.62
C PRO A 169 -2.25 -23.58 1.61
N LEU A 170 -3.26 -24.24 1.03
CA LEU A 170 -4.19 -23.59 0.10
C LEU A 170 -5.12 -22.60 0.81
N GLN A 171 -5.69 -22.99 1.96
CA GLN A 171 -6.57 -22.12 2.76
C GLN A 171 -5.82 -20.90 3.31
N ASP A 172 -4.59 -21.09 3.78
CA ASP A 172 -3.74 -20.00 4.26
C ASP A 172 -3.40 -19.00 3.13
N GLN A 173 -3.09 -19.52 1.93
CA GLN A 173 -2.93 -18.67 0.74
C GLN A 173 -4.22 -17.92 0.40
N HIS A 174 -5.37 -18.59 0.43
CA HIS A 174 -6.65 -17.97 0.15
C HIS A 174 -6.94 -16.81 1.11
N LEU A 175 -6.70 -17.02 2.40
CA LEU A 175 -6.84 -15.99 3.42
C LEU A 175 -5.92 -14.80 3.17
N GLY A 176 -4.65 -15.04 2.86
CA GLY A 176 -3.73 -13.95 2.50
C GLY A 176 -4.15 -13.18 1.25
N GLY A 177 -4.68 -13.87 0.23
CA GLY A 177 -5.26 -13.23 -0.95
C GLY A 177 -6.46 -12.34 -0.62
N VAL A 178 -7.35 -12.79 0.27
CA VAL A 178 -8.48 -11.98 0.76
C VAL A 178 -8.01 -10.75 1.54
N ILE A 179 -7.01 -10.90 2.41
CA ILE A 179 -6.41 -9.77 3.14
C ILE A 179 -5.88 -8.73 2.16
N MET A 180 -5.08 -9.15 1.17
CA MET A 180 -4.54 -8.25 0.15
C MET A 180 -5.64 -7.55 -0.65
N LEU A 181 -6.65 -8.30 -1.10
CA LEU A 181 -7.78 -7.80 -1.85
C LEU A 181 -8.55 -6.71 -1.11
N VAL A 182 -8.96 -7.01 0.14
CA VAL A 182 -9.86 -6.14 0.90
C VAL A 182 -9.13 -4.86 1.29
N TYR A 183 -8.00 -4.97 1.96
CA TYR A 183 -7.33 -3.80 2.52
C TYR A 183 -6.56 -3.01 1.47
N GLY A 184 -5.90 -3.69 0.53
CA GLY A 184 -5.26 -3.06 -0.61
C GLY A 184 -6.27 -2.31 -1.46
N GLY A 185 -7.35 -2.98 -1.88
CA GLY A 185 -8.41 -2.36 -2.67
C GLY A 185 -9.05 -1.16 -1.98
N ILE A 186 -9.51 -1.33 -0.74
CA ILE A 186 -10.22 -0.26 -0.01
C ILE A 186 -9.31 0.96 0.23
N SER A 187 -8.06 0.76 0.62
CA SER A 187 -7.16 1.89 0.95
C SER A 187 -6.97 2.85 -0.21
N TYR A 188 -6.59 2.31 -1.37
CA TYR A 188 -6.32 3.12 -2.55
C TYR A 188 -7.60 3.64 -3.21
N LEU A 189 -8.69 2.86 -3.19
CA LEU A 189 -10.01 3.34 -3.62
C LEU A 189 -10.46 4.56 -2.80
N LEU A 190 -10.37 4.48 -1.47
CA LEU A 190 -10.71 5.60 -0.58
C LEU A 190 -9.83 6.82 -0.88
N GLY A 191 -8.52 6.64 -1.08
CA GLY A 191 -7.62 7.72 -1.49
C GLY A 191 -8.07 8.40 -2.79
N GLY A 192 -8.40 7.61 -3.82
CA GLY A 192 -8.90 8.12 -5.10
C GLY A 192 -10.22 8.88 -4.96
N LEU A 193 -11.17 8.34 -4.20
CA LEU A 193 -12.47 8.97 -3.94
C LEU A 193 -12.34 10.27 -3.15
N LEU A 194 -11.43 10.32 -2.17
CA LEU A 194 -11.16 11.53 -1.39
C LEU A 194 -10.59 12.65 -2.26
N LEU A 195 -9.66 12.34 -3.17
CA LEU A 195 -9.15 13.32 -4.14
C LEU A 195 -10.25 13.79 -5.09
N LEU A 196 -11.05 12.87 -5.62
CA LEU A 196 -12.16 13.20 -6.53
C LEU A 196 -13.19 14.10 -5.86
N ALA A 197 -13.62 13.76 -4.64
CA ALA A 197 -14.54 14.58 -3.86
C ALA A 197 -13.97 15.99 -3.61
N GLY A 198 -12.66 16.10 -3.35
CA GLY A 198 -11.98 17.38 -3.18
C GLY A 198 -11.92 18.21 -4.47
N LEU A 199 -11.85 17.57 -5.63
CA LEU A 199 -11.88 18.23 -6.94
C LEU A 199 -13.28 18.77 -7.26
N LEU A 200 -14.31 17.94 -7.10
CA LEU A 200 -15.71 18.28 -7.42
C LEU A 200 -16.26 19.42 -6.55
N ARG A 201 -16.00 19.40 -5.23
CA ARG A 201 -16.45 20.47 -4.31
C ARG A 201 -15.90 21.84 -4.70
N LYS A 202 -14.70 21.88 -5.26
CA LYS A 202 -14.09 23.13 -5.71
C LYS A 202 -14.80 23.69 -6.95
N GLU A 203 -15.17 22.82 -7.89
CA GLU A 203 -15.89 23.24 -9.11
C GLU A 203 -17.25 23.81 -8.77
N SER A 204 -17.97 23.21 -7.80
CA SER A 204 -19.23 23.76 -7.30
C SER A 204 -19.07 25.13 -6.63
N ASP A 205 -18.03 25.31 -5.81
CA ASP A 205 -17.76 26.60 -5.15
C ASP A 205 -17.49 27.71 -6.18
N LEU A 206 -16.73 27.41 -7.24
CA LEU A 206 -16.43 28.36 -8.32
C LEU A 206 -17.65 28.69 -9.18
N ALA A 207 -18.56 27.73 -9.38
CA ALA A 207 -19.81 27.96 -10.09
C ALA A 207 -20.78 28.83 -9.28
N SER A 208 -20.82 28.68 -7.95
CA SER A 208 -21.68 29.49 -7.06
C SER A 208 -21.21 30.93 -6.85
N ALA A 209 -19.94 31.23 -7.14
CA ALA A 209 -19.32 32.54 -6.98
C ALA A 209 -19.37 33.42 -8.24
N ARG A 210 -19.97 32.92 -9.33
CA ARG A 210 -20.18 33.63 -10.60
C ARG A 210 -21.63 34.04 -10.75
#